data_AF-A0A2G6BPX8-F1
#
_entry.id   AF-A0A2G6BPX8-F1
#
_cell.length_a   1.000
_cell.length_b   1.000
_cell.length_c   1.000
_cell.angle_alpha   90.00
_cell.angle_beta   90.00
_cell.angle_gamma   90.00
#
_symmetry.space_group_name_H-M   'P 1'
#
loop_
_entity.id
_entity.type
_entity.pdbx_description
1 polymer ?
#
loop_
_entity_poly.entity_id
_entity_poly.type
_entity_poly.pdbx_seq_one_letter_code
_entity_poly.pdbx_strand_id
1 'polypeptide(L)'
;MSAIIDTTQLVEDMKDAASKILNKDVTTMRGFSRRQIFAIAQQSELVALGIVNGKITEETREFFLDSIEEMVLNFAKTLRGILMVTIEKVWNAIVGVIWKVIEDVTGLNISGSEL
;
A
#
# COMPACT_ATOMS: atom_id res chain seq x y z
N MET A 1 -16.54 14.46 -9.60
CA MET A 1 -16.02 14.74 -8.25
C MET A 1 -14.90 13.74 -8.05
N SER A 2 -13.63 14.17 -7.96
CA SER A 2 -12.53 13.23 -7.73
C SER A 2 -12.73 12.65 -6.33
N ALA A 3 -12.85 11.32 -6.21
CA ALA A 3 -12.80 10.69 -4.90
C ALA A 3 -11.42 10.99 -4.30
N ILE A 4 -11.40 11.39 -3.02
CA ILE A 4 -10.17 11.68 -2.28
C ILE A 4 -9.89 10.46 -1.43
N ILE A 5 -8.65 9.99 -1.43
CA ILE A 5 -8.22 8.92 -0.53
C ILE A 5 -8.23 9.47 0.90
N ASP A 6 -9.00 8.84 1.79
CA ASP A 6 -8.86 9.08 3.22
C ASP A 6 -7.59 8.36 3.72
N THR A 7 -6.50 9.11 3.77
CA THR A 7 -5.18 8.61 4.20
C THR A 7 -5.20 8.05 5.63
N THR A 8 -6.09 8.52 6.51
CA THR A 8 -6.21 7.96 7.87
C THR A 8 -6.87 6.59 7.83
N GLN A 9 -7.95 6.45 7.07
CA GLN A 9 -8.62 5.16 6.89
C GLN A 9 -7.70 4.15 6.20
N LEU A 10 -6.99 4.56 5.14
CA LEU A 10 -6.06 3.70 4.42
C LEU A 10 -4.94 3.16 5.35
N VAL A 11 -4.44 3.99 6.28
CA VAL A 11 -3.47 3.51 7.28
C VAL A 11 -4.05 2.43 8.18
N GLU A 12 -5.29 2.59 8.63
CA GLU A 12 -5.96 1.59 9.46
C GLU A 12 -6.22 0.30 8.67
N ASP A 13 -6.67 0.40 7.42
CA ASP A 13 -6.91 -0.76 6.55
C ASP A 13 -5.62 -1.57 6.28
N MET A 14 -4.50 -0.88 6.04
CA MET A 14 -3.19 -1.53 5.88
C MET A 14 -2.70 -2.20 7.17
N LYS A 15 -2.91 -1.57 8.34
CA LYS A 15 -2.58 -2.16 9.64
C LYS A 15 -3.41 -3.41 9.90
N ASP A 16 -4.69 -3.37 9.57
CA ASP A 16 -5.61 -4.49 9.72
C ASP A 16 -5.26 -5.65 8.80
N ALA A 17 -4.93 -5.36 7.53
CA ALA A 17 -4.46 -6.36 6.57
C ALA A 17 -3.20 -7.06 7.07
N ALA A 18 -2.20 -6.31 7.52
CA ALA A 18 -0.98 -6.86 8.10
C ALA A 18 -1.28 -7.70 9.35
N SER A 19 -2.09 -7.17 10.27
CA SER A 19 -2.41 -7.83 11.55
C SER A 19 -3.15 -9.16 11.35
N LYS A 20 -4.01 -9.25 10.33
CA LYS A 20 -4.69 -10.49 9.95
C LYS A 20 -3.70 -11.55 9.47
N ILE A 21 -2.75 -11.19 8.61
CA ILE A 21 -1.70 -12.12 8.13
C ILE A 21 -0.80 -12.59 9.29
N LEU A 22 -0.50 -11.67 10.22
CA LEU A 22 0.38 -11.93 11.35
C LEU A 22 -0.32 -12.62 12.52
N ASN A 23 -1.65 -12.71 12.48
CA ASN A 23 -2.51 -13.15 13.59
C ASN A 23 -2.16 -12.44 14.92
N LYS A 24 -1.81 -11.16 14.83
CA LYS A 24 -1.35 -10.32 15.93
C LYS A 24 -1.43 -8.86 15.53
N ASP A 25 -1.71 -7.98 16.49
CA ASP A 25 -1.63 -6.53 16.30
C ASP A 25 -0.22 -6.11 15.85
N VAL A 26 -0.12 -5.67 14.60
CA VAL A 26 1.13 -5.23 13.97
C VAL A 26 1.77 -4.05 14.71
N THR A 27 0.98 -3.21 15.39
CA THR A 27 1.48 -2.03 16.11
C THR A 27 2.31 -2.40 17.33
N THR A 28 2.13 -3.62 17.85
CA THR A 28 2.90 -4.17 18.97
C THR A 28 4.22 -4.83 18.53
N MET A 29 4.47 -4.94 17.22
CA MET A 29 5.65 -5.58 16.69
C MET A 29 6.88 -4.66 16.71
N ARG A 30 8.01 -5.21 17.11
CA ARG A 30 9.30 -4.51 17.01
C ARG A 30 9.61 -4.23 15.54
N GLY A 31 9.91 -2.97 15.24
CA GLY A 31 10.17 -2.50 13.87
C GLY A 31 8.96 -1.81 13.23
N PHE A 32 7.75 -1.97 13.79
CA PHE A 32 6.61 -1.21 13.34
C PHE A 32 6.85 0.31 13.44
N SER A 33 6.45 1.02 12.39
CA SER A 33 6.59 2.47 12.28
C SER A 33 5.32 3.08 11.74
N ARG A 34 4.56 3.77 12.60
CA ARG A 34 3.36 4.52 12.19
C ARG A 34 3.68 5.57 11.12
N ARG A 35 4.87 6.18 11.19
CA ARG A 35 5.32 7.16 10.19
C ARG A 35 5.52 6.54 8.81
N GLN A 36 6.08 5.33 8.75
CA GLN A 36 6.35 4.65 7.48
C GLN A 36 5.06 4.23 6.78
N ILE A 37 4.12 3.62 7.52
CA ILE A 37 2.81 3.24 6.96
C ILE A 37 1.98 4.46 6.55
N PHE A 38 2.08 5.57 7.29
CA PHE A 38 1.45 6.83 6.89
C PHE A 38 2.06 7.41 5.61
N ALA A 39 3.39 7.36 5.46
CA ALA A 39 4.07 7.81 4.25
C ALA A 39 3.67 6.98 3.01
N ILE A 40 3.47 5.66 3.18
CA ILE A 40 2.95 4.79 2.12
C ILE A 40 1.53 5.23 1.71
N ALA A 41 0.65 5.49 2.67
CA ALA A 41 -0.71 5.96 2.39
C ALA A 41 -0.70 7.32 1.65
N GLN A 42 0.12 8.27 2.11
CA GLN A 42 0.27 9.56 1.45
C GLN A 42 0.84 9.44 0.03
N GLN A 43 1.83 8.56 -0.19
CA GLN A 43 2.36 8.30 -1.52
C GLN A 43 1.28 7.72 -2.45
N SER A 44 0.44 6.82 -1.92
CA SER A 44 -0.67 6.21 -2.65
C SER A 44 -1.72 7.25 -3.06
N GLU A 45 -2.05 8.20 -2.17
CA GLU A 45 -2.88 9.36 -2.47
C GLU A 45 -2.28 10.22 -3.59
N LEU A 46 -1.00 10.54 -3.51
CA LEU A 46 -0.31 11.35 -4.53
C LEU A 46 -0.30 10.66 -5.89
N VAL A 47 -0.08 9.34 -5.93
CA VAL A 47 -0.12 8.56 -7.18
C VAL A 47 -1.52 8.51 -7.75
N ALA A 48 -2.54 8.20 -6.95
CA ALA A 48 -3.93 8.19 -7.41
C ALA A 48 -4.35 9.55 -7.98
N LEU A 49 -4.05 10.66 -7.27
CA LEU A 49 -4.34 12.00 -7.76
C LEU A 49 -3.56 12.34 -9.02
N GLY A 50 -2.29 11.93 -9.10
CA GLY A 50 -1.45 12.08 -10.29
C GLY A 50 -2.02 11.37 -11.52
N ILE A 51 -2.61 10.20 -11.34
CA ILE A 51 -3.32 9.47 -12.40
C ILE A 51 -4.59 10.23 -12.79
N VAL A 52 -5.44 10.59 -11.83
CA VAL A 52 -6.73 11.28 -12.12
C VAL A 52 -6.52 12.61 -12.83
N ASN A 53 -5.48 13.36 -12.48
CA ASN A 53 -5.20 14.66 -13.09
C ASN A 53 -4.29 14.59 -14.34
N GLY A 54 -3.93 13.38 -14.78
CA GLY A 54 -3.12 13.16 -15.99
C GLY A 54 -1.64 13.52 -15.86
N LYS A 55 -1.13 13.80 -14.66
CA LYS A 55 0.32 14.00 -14.42
C LYS A 55 1.11 12.69 -14.45
N ILE A 56 0.47 11.59 -14.06
CA ILE A 56 0.99 10.24 -14.21
C ILE A 56 0.28 9.63 -15.42
N THR A 57 1.03 9.48 -16.50
CA THR A 57 0.57 8.90 -17.76
C THR A 57 0.62 7.38 -17.70
N GLU A 58 0.01 6.70 -18.66
CA GLU A 58 0.12 5.25 -18.80
C GLU A 58 1.59 4.78 -18.86
N GLU A 59 2.43 5.49 -19.62
CA GLU A 59 3.87 5.18 -19.78
C GLU A 59 4.67 5.25 -18.48
N THR A 60 4.25 6.08 -17.53
CA THR A 60 4.99 6.28 -16.26
C THR A 60 4.30 5.64 -15.06
N ARG A 61 3.09 5.11 -15.23
CA ARG A 61 2.24 4.61 -14.15
C ARG A 61 2.91 3.47 -13.39
N GLU A 62 3.38 2.46 -14.11
CA GLU A 62 4.01 1.27 -13.54
C GLU A 62 5.17 1.65 -12.62
N PHE A 63 6.06 2.56 -13.06
CA PHE A 63 7.14 3.06 -12.22
C PHE A 63 6.68 3.62 -10.86
N PHE A 64 5.58 4.39 -10.84
CA PHE A 64 5.04 4.92 -9.58
C PHE A 64 4.36 3.83 -8.74
N LEU A 65 3.70 2.86 -9.37
CA LEU A 65 3.08 1.74 -8.68
C LEU A 65 4.14 0.83 -8.05
N ASP A 66 5.19 0.48 -8.78
CA ASP A 66 6.34 -0.29 -8.29
C ASP A 66 6.99 0.39 -7.08
N SER A 67 7.10 1.72 -7.11
CA SER A 67 7.65 2.48 -5.98
C SER A 67 6.82 2.30 -4.69
N ILE A 68 5.50 2.17 -4.80
CA ILE A 68 4.62 1.90 -3.65
C ILE A 68 4.86 0.48 -3.15
N GLU A 69 4.92 -0.49 -4.06
CA GLU A 69 5.20 -1.90 -3.71
C GLU A 69 6.54 -2.05 -2.98
N GLU A 70 7.59 -1.37 -3.45
CA GLU A 70 8.89 -1.34 -2.80
C GLU A 70 8.82 -0.73 -1.40
N MET A 71 8.08 0.38 -1.23
CA MET A 71 7.89 1.00 0.08
C MET A 71 7.19 0.04 1.06
N VAL A 72 6.17 -0.68 0.59
CA VAL A 72 5.46 -1.68 1.39
C VAL A 72 6.37 -2.86 1.73
N LEU A 73 7.17 -3.35 0.79
CA LEU A 73 8.09 -4.46 1.01
C LEU A 73 9.14 -4.08 2.05
N ASN A 74 9.68 -2.86 1.95
CA ASN A 74 10.62 -2.32 2.91
C ASN A 74 10.00 -2.17 4.30
N PHE A 75 8.73 -1.76 4.39
CA PHE A 75 7.97 -1.75 5.65
C PHE A 75 7.82 -3.18 6.22
N ALA A 76 7.36 -4.14 5.43
CA ALA A 76 7.17 -5.52 5.90
C ALA A 76 8.50 -6.14 6.41
N LYS A 77 9.62 -5.84 5.74
CA LYS A 77 10.97 -6.27 6.14
C LYS A 77 11.45 -5.66 7.46
N THR A 78 10.89 -4.54 7.93
CA THR A 78 11.30 -3.96 9.23
C THR A 78 10.73 -4.74 10.41
N LEU A 79 9.60 -5.44 10.22
CA LEU A 79 8.93 -6.20 11.25
C LEU A 79 9.79 -7.38 11.69
N ARG A 80 10.23 -7.39 12.94
CA ARG A 80 11.14 -8.41 13.44
C ARG A 80 10.39 -9.63 13.97
N GLY A 81 10.97 -10.81 13.73
CA GLY A 81 10.45 -12.08 14.24
C GLY A 81 9.44 -12.77 13.34
N ILE A 82 9.33 -12.34 12.08
CA ILE A 82 8.47 -12.99 11.07
C ILE A 82 9.33 -13.71 10.03
N LEU A 83 8.78 -14.78 9.45
CA LEU A 83 9.44 -15.57 8.40
C LEU A 83 9.40 -14.83 7.07
N MET A 84 10.33 -15.15 6.15
CA MET A 84 10.38 -14.54 4.82
C MET A 84 9.07 -14.71 4.04
N VAL A 85 8.46 -15.90 4.08
CA VAL A 85 7.15 -16.15 3.46
C VAL A 85 6.03 -15.32 4.11
N THR A 86 6.17 -14.95 5.38
CA THR A 86 5.21 -14.07 6.08
C THR A 86 5.38 -12.62 5.64
N ILE A 87 6.62 -12.17 5.37
CA ILE A 87 6.89 -10.85 4.80
C ILE A 87 6.15 -10.69 3.47
N GLU A 88 6.27 -11.67 2.58
CA GLU A 88 5.60 -11.67 1.28
C GLU A 88 4.07 -11.62 1.40
N LYS A 89 3.48 -12.39 2.32
CA LYS A 89 2.04 -12.36 2.57
C LYS A 89 1.57 -11.01 3.14
N VAL A 90 2.34 -10.40 4.04
CA VAL A 90 2.04 -9.07 4.57
C VAL A 90 2.12 -8.03 3.45
N TRP A 91 3.16 -8.10 2.62
CA TRP A 91 3.34 -7.25 1.46
C TRP A 91 2.13 -7.35 0.50
N ASN A 92 1.79 -8.56 0.06
CA ASN A 92 0.63 -8.82 -0.80
C ASN A 92 -0.68 -8.28 -0.20
N ALA A 93 -0.91 -8.50 1.09
CA ALA A 93 -2.13 -8.04 1.74
C ALA A 93 -2.22 -6.51 1.80
N ILE A 94 -1.11 -5.82 2.07
CA ILE A 94 -1.08 -4.35 2.12
C ILE A 94 -1.20 -3.77 0.70
N VAL A 95 -0.45 -4.28 -0.27
CA VAL A 95 -0.52 -3.83 -1.68
C VAL A 95 -1.94 -4.01 -2.22
N GLY A 96 -2.59 -5.14 -1.94
CA GLY A 96 -3.98 -5.37 -2.36
C GLY A 96 -4.98 -4.35 -1.79
N VAL A 97 -4.79 -3.90 -0.54
CA VAL A 97 -5.60 -2.81 0.04
C VAL A 97 -5.35 -1.50 -0.72
N ILE A 98 -4.08 -1.18 -1.01
CA ILE A 98 -3.73 0.05 -1.71
C ILE A 98 -4.30 0.05 -3.14
N TRP A 99 -4.12 -1.03 -3.90
CA TRP A 99 -4.65 -1.18 -5.26
C TRP A 99 -6.15 -0.97 -5.29
N LYS A 100 -6.89 -1.62 -4.41
CA LYS A 100 -8.34 -1.42 -4.34
C LYS A 100 -8.71 0.06 -4.20
N VAL A 101 -8.03 0.80 -3.33
CA VAL A 101 -8.33 2.22 -3.11
C VAL A 101 -7.92 3.08 -4.32
N ILE A 102 -6.78 2.80 -4.95
CA ILE A 102 -6.37 3.53 -6.17
C ILE A 102 -7.31 3.22 -7.33
N GLU A 103 -7.72 1.96 -7.52
CA GLU A 103 -8.71 1.54 -8.52
C GLU A 103 -10.05 2.25 -8.30
N ASP A 104 -10.56 2.28 -7.06
CA ASP A 104 -11.80 2.95 -6.69
C ASP A 104 -11.77 4.46 -7.03
N VAL A 105 -10.62 5.11 -6.86
CA VAL A 105 -10.45 6.56 -7.13
C VAL A 105 -10.23 6.86 -8.61
N THR A 106 -9.43 6.04 -9.29
CA THR A 106 -9.00 6.29 -10.68
C THR A 106 -9.95 5.71 -11.71
N GLY A 107 -10.77 4.71 -11.33
CA GLY A 107 -11.61 3.94 -12.24
C GLY A 107 -10.80 2.99 -13.15
N LEU A 108 -9.52 2.78 -12.86
CA LEU A 108 -8.65 1.85 -13.58
C LEU A 108 -8.68 0.48 -12.91
N ASN A 109 -8.34 -0.56 -13.67
CA ASN A 109 -8.03 -1.89 -13.13
C ASN A 109 -6.51 -2.05 -13.17
N ILE A 110 -5.89 -2.11 -12.00
CA ILE A 110 -4.44 -2.04 -11.81
C ILE A 110 -3.93 -3.36 -11.22
N SER A 111 -4.74 -4.03 -10.41
CA SER A 111 -4.48 -5.36 -9.82
C SER A 111 -4.37 -6.50 -10.84
N GLY A 112 -4.62 -6.21 -12.14
CA GLY A 112 -4.52 -7.15 -13.25
C GLY A 112 -3.20 -7.15 -14.03
N SER A 113 -2.21 -6.29 -13.71
CA SER A 113 -0.89 -6.34 -14.35
C SER A 113 -0.01 -7.40 -13.65
N GLU A 114 -0.11 -8.62 -14.16
CA GLU A 114 0.80 -9.78 -14.01
C GLU A 114 1.68 -9.83 -12.74
N LEU A 115 1.17 -10.51 -11.70
CA LEU A 115 1.98 -11.39 -10.86
C LEU A 115 2.06 -12.79 -11.50
#